data_AF-A0A7X4GIX8-F1
#
_entry.id   AF-A0A7X4GIX8-F1
#
_cell.length_a   1.000
_cell.length_b   1.000
_cell.length_c   1.000
_cell.angle_alpha   90.00
_cell.angle_beta   90.00
_cell.angle_gamma   90.00
#
_symmetry.space_group_name_H-M   'P 1'
#
loop_
_entity.id
_entity.type
_entity.pdbx_description
1 polymer ?
#
loop_
_entity_poly.entity_id
_entity_poly.type
_entity_poly.pdbx_seq_one_letter_code
_entity_poly.pdbx_strand_id
1 'polypeptide(L)' 'MAGPHVDAVREALSKLKIRFVHDDPDQSYRRDGPVAVARFEDNDANADGNEEVRDLRILRQRRVADLMAEFLAALEVEG' A
#
# COMPACT_ATOMS: atom_id res chain seq x y z
N MET A 1 7.38 -7.10 20.58
CA MET A 1 8.27 -5.91 20.41
C MET A 1 8.49 -5.21 21.75
N ALA A 2 9.73 -4.85 22.10
CA ALA A 2 10.06 -4.09 23.31
C ALA A 2 11.10 -3.00 23.01
N GLY A 3 11.08 -1.89 23.75
CA GLY A 3 12.05 -0.79 23.62
C GLY A 3 11.41 0.59 23.46
N PRO A 4 12.22 1.67 23.50
CA PRO A 4 11.74 3.06 23.55
C PRO A 4 11.02 3.53 22.27
N HIS A 5 11.15 2.80 21.16
CA HIS A 5 10.56 3.15 19.87
C HIS A 5 9.33 2.31 19.52
N VAL A 6 8.86 1.44 20.42
CA VAL A 6 7.80 0.47 20.09
C VAL A 6 6.51 1.16 19.63
N ASP A 7 6.17 2.29 20.22
CA ASP A 7 4.95 3.03 19.87
C ASP A 7 5.07 3.70 18.50
N ALA A 8 6.23 4.27 18.20
CA ALA A 8 6.51 4.85 16.88
C ALA A 8 6.47 3.78 15.77
N VAL A 9 7.01 2.59 16.03
CA VAL A 9 6.96 1.46 15.09
C VAL A 9 5.52 0.99 14.88
N ARG A 10 4.73 0.82 15.95
CA ARG A 10 3.31 0.45 15.85
C ARG A 10 2.49 1.48 15.09
N GLU A 11 2.74 2.76 15.32
CA GLU A 11 2.08 3.84 14.60
C GLU A 11 2.41 3.80 13.10
N ALA A 12 3.69 3.59 12.75
CA ALA A 12 4.12 3.44 11.37
C ALA A 12 3.47 2.23 10.68
N LEU A 13 3.45 1.07 11.35
CA LEU A 13 2.80 -0.14 10.81
C LEU A 13 1.29 0.04 10.62
N SER A 14 0.61 0.69 11.57
CA SER A 14 -0.82 1.01 11.45
C SER A 14 -1.09 1.93 10.25
N LYS A 15 -0.23 2.94 10.08
CA LYS A 15 -0.25 3.84 8.93
C LYS A 15 -0.03 3.12 7.60
N LEU A 16 0.84 2.11 7.55
CA LEU A 16 1.05 1.29 6.36
C LEU A 16 -0.15 0.39 6.07
N LYS A 17 -0.73 -0.26 7.09
CA LYS A 17 -1.93 -1.12 6.97
C LYS A 17 -3.11 -0.35 6.36
N ILE A 18 -3.40 0.85 6.88
CA ILE A 18 -4.48 1.72 6.36
C ILE A 18 -4.26 2.10 4.89
N ARG A 19 -3.02 2.27 4.46
CA ARG A 19 -2.68 2.78 3.14
C ARG A 19 -2.66 1.70 2.06
N PHE A 20 -2.16 0.52 2.40
CA PHE A 20 -1.87 -0.53 1.43
C PHE A 20 -2.78 -1.74 1.52
N VAL A 21 -3.42 -1.98 2.66
CA VAL A 21 -4.31 -3.13 2.85
C VAL A 21 -5.76 -2.67 2.74
N HIS A 22 -6.59 -3.45 2.05
CA HIS A 22 -8.03 -3.24 1.98
C HIS A 22 -8.72 -4.50 2.52
N ASP A 23 -9.84 -4.33 3.24
CA ASP A 23 -10.58 -5.45 3.83
C ASP A 23 -11.14 -6.39 2.76
N ASP A 24 -11.44 -5.82 1.58
CA ASP A 24 -11.66 -6.54 0.31
C ASP A 24 -10.40 -6.41 -0.58
N PRO A 25 -9.54 -7.43 -0.69
CA PRO A 25 -8.31 -7.39 -1.48
C PRO A 25 -8.53 -7.00 -2.95
N ASP A 26 -9.67 -7.36 -3.53
CA ASP A 26 -10.00 -7.03 -4.92
C ASP A 26 -10.19 -5.53 -5.15
N GLN A 27 -10.43 -4.76 -4.07
CA GLN A 27 -10.59 -3.29 -4.10
C GLN A 27 -9.31 -2.54 -3.75
N SER A 28 -8.21 -3.23 -3.45
CA SER A 28 -6.93 -2.60 -3.11
C SER A 28 -6.49 -1.56 -4.14
N TYR A 29 -6.76 -1.80 -5.44
CA TYR A 29 -6.46 -0.87 -6.53
C TYR A 29 -7.19 0.48 -6.46
N ARG A 30 -8.27 0.57 -5.69
CA ARG A 30 -9.05 1.80 -5.47
C ARG A 30 -8.45 2.69 -4.38
N ARG A 31 -7.45 2.21 -3.61
CA ARG A 31 -6.72 3.04 -2.65
C ARG A 31 -6.02 4.16 -3.41
N ASP A 32 -6.48 5.40 -3.24
CA ASP A 32 -5.99 6.57 -3.95
C ASP A 32 -5.51 7.68 -2.97
N GLY A 33 -5.32 8.91 -3.47
CA GLY A 33 -4.85 10.03 -2.65
C GLY A 33 -3.33 10.02 -2.39
N PRO A 34 -2.84 10.64 -1.30
CA PRO A 34 -1.40 10.87 -1.02
C PRO A 34 -0.51 9.64 -0.91
N VAL A 35 -1.11 8.46 -1.03
CA VAL A 35 -0.51 7.17 -0.69
C VAL A 35 -0.63 6.17 -1.84
N ALA A 36 -1.25 6.58 -2.95
CA ALA A 36 -1.31 5.77 -4.16
C ALA A 36 0.11 5.46 -4.64
N VAL A 37 0.40 4.19 -4.95
CA VAL A 37 1.71 3.79 -5.49
C VAL A 37 2.14 4.64 -6.68
N ALA A 38 1.19 5.03 -7.53
CA ALA A 38 1.41 5.93 -8.66
C ALA A 38 2.01 7.30 -8.29
N ARG A 39 1.78 7.79 -7.07
CA ARG A 39 2.39 9.05 -6.59
C ARG A 39 3.88 8.89 -6.25
N PHE A 40 4.34 7.67 -5.99
CA PHE A 40 5.74 7.39 -5.64
C PHE A 40 6.56 6.86 -6.82
N GLU A 41 5.94 6.08 -7.70
CA GLU A 41 6.67 5.36 -8.75
C GLU A 41 6.69 6.05 -10.10
N ASP A 42 5.65 6.83 -10.45
CA ASP A 42 5.49 7.40 -11.80
C ASP A 42 5.29 8.93 -11.82
N ASN A 43 5.60 9.61 -10.70
CA ASN A 43 5.57 11.07 -10.59
C ASN A 43 4.26 11.69 -11.12
N ASP A 44 3.11 11.14 -10.72
CA ASP A 44 1.79 11.64 -11.11
C ASP A 44 1.55 11.58 -12.63
N ALA A 45 2.03 10.51 -13.30
CA ALA A 45 1.71 10.24 -14.71
C ALA A 45 0.21 10.45 -14.93
N ASN A 46 -0.11 11.47 -15.73
CA ASN A 46 -1.47 11.96 -15.96
C ASN A 46 -2.31 10.89 -16.68
N ALA A 47 -2.80 9.92 -15.90
CA ALA A 47 -3.52 8.73 -16.36
C ALA A 47 -4.94 9.06 -16.86
N ASP A 48 -5.38 10.30 -16.66
CA ASP A 48 -6.73 10.73 -17.04
C ASP A 48 -6.95 10.74 -18.55
N GLY A 49 -5.88 10.73 -19.36
CA GLY A 49 -5.95 10.65 -20.82
C GLY A 49 -5.45 9.36 -21.47
N ASN A 50 -4.92 8.39 -20.71
CA ASN A 50 -4.33 7.16 -21.28
C ASN A 50 -4.79 5.92 -20.51
N GLU A 51 -5.55 5.06 -21.18
CA GLU A 51 -6.11 3.81 -20.64
C GLU A 51 -5.03 2.79 -20.25
N GLU A 52 -3.98 2.63 -21.06
CA GLU A 52 -2.89 1.70 -20.77
C GLU A 52 -2.12 2.10 -19.50
N VAL A 53 -1.87 3.40 -19.33
CA VAL A 53 -1.23 3.93 -18.10
C VAL A 53 -2.12 3.71 -16.88
N ARG A 54 -3.44 3.85 -17.04
CA ARG A 54 -4.41 3.58 -15.96
C ARG A 54 -4.41 2.11 -15.55
N ASP A 55 -4.40 1.20 -16.51
CA ASP A 55 -4.40 -0.24 -16.26
C ASP A 55 -3.08 -0.69 -15.60
N LEU A 56 -1.94 -0.19 -16.08
CA LEU A 56 -0.64 -0.43 -15.46
C LEU A 56 -0.61 0.05 -14.00
N ARG A 57 -1.18 1.23 -13.73
CA ARG A 57 -1.34 1.76 -12.37
C ARG A 57 -2.21 0.85 -11.49
N ILE A 58 -3.33 0.36 -12.00
CA ILE A 58 -4.23 -0.57 -11.27
C ILE A 58 -3.48 -1.85 -10.91
N LEU A 59 -2.78 -2.44 -11.89
CA LEU A 59 -2.00 -3.66 -11.68
C LEU A 59 -0.88 -3.46 -10.67
N ARG A 60 -0.20 -2.31 -10.72
CA ARG A 60 0.88 -2.01 -9.79
C ARG A 60 0.38 -1.80 -8.36
N GLN A 61 -0.73 -1.08 -8.19
CA GLN A 61 -1.40 -0.93 -6.88
C GLN A 61 -1.72 -2.28 -6.25
N ARG A 62 -2.31 -3.22 -7.02
CA ARG A 62 -2.61 -4.58 -6.54
C ARG A 62 -1.34 -5.29 -6.06
N ARG A 63 -0.29 -5.32 -6.87
CA ARG A 63 0.97 -5.99 -6.52
C ARG A 63 1.60 -5.44 -5.22
N VAL A 64 1.53 -4.13 -5.00
CA VAL A 64 2.06 -3.54 -3.76
C VAL A 64 1.15 -3.85 -2.57
N ALA A 65 -0.17 -3.85 -2.75
CA ALA A 65 -1.09 -4.25 -1.69
C ALA A 65 -0.84 -5.70 -1.25
N ASP A 66 -0.61 -6.62 -2.20
CA ASP A 66 -0.27 -8.02 -1.93
C ASP A 66 1.05 -8.12 -1.15
N LEU A 67 2.11 -7.45 -1.62
CA LEU A 67 3.41 -7.42 -0.95
C LEU A 67 3.31 -6.90 0.49
N MET A 68 2.51 -5.84 0.71
CA MET A 68 2.33 -5.25 2.03
C MET A 68 1.50 -6.14 2.95
N ALA A 69 0.52 -6.88 2.41
CA ALA A 69 -0.23 -7.87 3.16
C ALA A 69 0.69 -9.01 3.63
N GLU A 70 1.54 -9.54 2.75
CA GLU A 70 2.54 -10.57 3.10
C GLU A 70 3.52 -10.07 4.17
N PHE A 71 4.06 -8.86 4.00
CA PHE A 71 4.98 -8.25 4.96
C PHE A 71 4.35 -8.09 6.35
N LEU A 72 3.12 -7.56 6.42
CA LEU A 72 2.41 -7.35 7.69
C LEU A 72 2.04 -8.69 8.34
N ALA A 73 1.62 -9.69 7.57
CA ALA A 73 1.32 -11.02 8.08
C ALA A 73 2.56 -11.70 8.68
N ALA A 74 3.72 -11.57 8.04
CA ALA A 74 4.97 -12.11 8.59
C ALA A 74 5.33 -11.50 9.96
N LEU A 75 5.10 -10.19 10.13
CA LEU A 75 5.32 -9.50 11.41
C LEU A 75 4.34 -9.92 12.52
N GLU A 76 3.11 -10.31 12.16
CA GLU A 76 2.12 -10.82 13.11
C GLU A 76 2.43 -12.27 13.55
N VAL A 77 3.13 -13.05 12.72
CA VAL A 77 3.54 -14.44 13.03
C VAL A 77 4.78 -14.51 13.94
N GLU A 78 5.66 -13.50 13.87
CA GLU A 78 6.87 -13.39 14.71
C GLU A 78 6.65 -12.65 16.04
N GLY A 79 5.42 -12.13 16.27
CA GLY A 79 5.07 -11.17 17.32
C GLY A 79 4.62 -11.75 18.66
#